data_AF-A0A098T3E2-F1
#
_entry.id   AF-A0A098T3E2-F1
#
_cell.length_a   1.000
_cell.length_b   1.000
_cell.length_c   1.000
_cell.angle_alpha   90.00
_cell.angle_beta   90.00
_cell.angle_gamma   90.00
#
_symmetry.space_group_name_H-M   'P 1'
#
loop_
_entity.id
_entity.type
_entity.pdbx_description
1 polymer ?
#
loop_
_entity_poly.entity_id
_entity_poly.type
_entity_poly.pdbx_seq_one_letter_code
_entity_poly.pdbx_strand_id
1 'polypeptide(L)'
;MDAKLSGELRDGGHLLTQRVYYEDTDFSGFVYHARYLHFFERGRTDFIRLLGVSQGALHAEADPADAVAFVVRRMEIDFRSPARMDDVLTISTRPVDIRGARMLLSQTISRDAVLLAEASVTVAVVNGLGRARRLPEALATKFTAAPQQ
;
A
#
# COMPACT_ATOMS: atom_id res chain seq x y z
N MET A 1 4.47 6.40 -18.14
CA MET A 1 3.79 6.32 -16.83
C MET A 1 4.03 7.63 -16.12
N ASP A 2 2.98 8.31 -15.65
CA ASP A 2 3.14 9.55 -14.90
C ASP A 2 3.55 9.23 -13.46
N ALA A 3 4.85 9.03 -13.25
CA ALA A 3 5.42 8.67 -11.96
C ALA A 3 5.02 9.66 -10.85
N LYS A 4 4.71 10.92 -11.21
CA LYS A 4 4.32 11.95 -10.24
C LYS A 4 3.05 11.60 -9.47
N LEU A 5 2.08 10.95 -10.10
CA LEU A 5 0.82 10.58 -9.43
C LEU A 5 1.01 9.44 -8.43
N SER A 6 1.94 8.52 -8.74
CA SER A 6 2.22 7.38 -7.88
C SER A 6 3.23 7.69 -6.78
N GLY A 7 3.65 8.93 -6.60
CA GLY A 7 4.60 9.32 -5.57
C GLY A 7 6.05 8.93 -5.89
N GLU A 8 6.82 8.55 -4.89
CA GLU A 8 8.25 8.27 -5.06
C GLU A 8 8.72 7.06 -4.24
N LEU A 9 9.76 6.38 -4.74
CA LEU A 9 10.47 5.35 -3.99
C LEU A 9 11.52 6.02 -3.10
N ARG A 10 11.54 5.68 -1.82
CA ARG A 10 12.45 6.26 -0.84
C ARG A 10 12.77 5.27 0.28
N ASP A 11 14.06 5.15 0.61
CA ASP A 11 14.59 4.41 1.76
C ASP A 11 13.97 2.99 1.91
N GLY A 12 13.94 2.22 0.81
CA GLY A 12 13.44 0.85 0.81
C GLY A 12 11.92 0.73 0.75
N GLY A 13 11.22 1.84 0.60
CA GLY A 13 9.77 1.89 0.50
C GLY A 13 9.28 2.94 -0.47
N HIS A 14 8.13 3.49 -0.15
CA HIS A 14 7.35 4.36 -1.01
C HIS A 14 6.65 5.44 -0.21
N LEU A 15 6.61 6.64 -0.78
CA LEU A 15 5.83 7.76 -0.26
C LEU A 15 4.80 8.18 -1.30
N LEU A 16 3.55 8.35 -0.85
CA LEU A 16 2.45 8.91 -1.62
C LEU A 16 1.86 10.11 -0.89
N THR A 17 1.61 11.18 -1.63
CA THR A 17 0.93 12.37 -1.09
C THR A 17 -0.54 12.36 -1.48
N GLN A 18 -1.43 12.54 -0.51
CA GLN A 18 -2.87 12.68 -0.77
C GLN A 18 -3.47 13.83 0.03
N ARG A 19 -4.47 14.49 -0.56
CA ARG A 19 -5.27 15.50 0.14
C ARG A 19 -6.51 14.85 0.72
N VAL A 20 -6.90 15.28 1.91
CA VAL A 20 -8.19 14.95 2.50
C VAL A 20 -9.28 15.78 1.83
N TYR A 21 -10.30 15.11 1.29
CA TYR A 21 -11.48 15.72 0.69
C TYR A 21 -12.70 15.58 1.59
N TYR A 22 -13.79 16.28 1.23
CA TYR A 22 -15.01 16.28 2.02
C TYR A 22 -15.56 14.87 2.24
N GLU A 23 -15.49 14.01 1.21
CA GLU A 23 -15.90 12.59 1.26
C GLU A 23 -15.09 11.73 2.24
N ASP A 24 -13.93 12.22 2.69
CA ASP A 24 -13.11 11.51 3.67
C ASP A 24 -13.55 11.81 5.11
N THR A 25 -14.40 12.81 5.32
CA THR A 25 -14.81 13.29 6.65
C THR A 25 -16.15 12.73 7.10
N ASP A 26 -16.38 12.70 8.41
CA ASP A 26 -17.69 12.40 9.00
C ASP A 26 -18.23 13.56 9.85
N PHE A 27 -19.37 13.36 10.52
CA PHE A 27 -20.04 14.38 11.32
C PHE A 27 -19.18 14.93 12.48
N SER A 28 -18.10 14.24 12.86
CA SER A 28 -17.17 14.72 13.89
C SER A 28 -16.28 15.87 13.41
N GLY A 29 -16.24 16.13 12.09
CA GLY A 29 -15.34 17.12 11.48
C GLY A 29 -13.91 16.61 11.28
N PHE A 30 -13.70 15.30 11.48
CA PHE A 30 -12.44 14.61 11.23
C PHE A 30 -12.59 13.60 10.10
N VAL A 31 -11.45 13.08 9.64
CA VAL A 31 -11.43 11.93 8.73
C VAL A 31 -12.08 10.72 9.41
N TYR A 32 -13.05 10.12 8.72
CA TYR A 32 -13.70 8.89 9.18
C TYR A 32 -12.69 7.74 9.25
N HIS A 33 -12.64 7.01 10.37
CA HIS A 33 -11.61 6.01 10.62
C HIS A 33 -11.44 4.97 9.49
N ALA A 34 -12.51 4.56 8.82
CA ALA A 34 -12.42 3.59 7.72
C ALA A 34 -11.73 4.17 6.47
N ARG A 35 -11.71 5.49 6.28
CA ARG A 35 -11.03 6.14 5.14
C ARG A 35 -9.52 5.98 5.18
N TYR A 36 -8.93 5.80 6.36
CA TYR A 36 -7.52 5.44 6.48
C TYR A 36 -7.20 4.12 5.75
N LEU A 37 -8.13 3.15 5.68
CA LEU A 37 -7.95 1.93 4.89
C LEU A 37 -7.75 2.23 3.40
N HIS A 38 -8.50 3.20 2.86
CA HIS A 38 -8.38 3.64 1.48
C HIS A 38 -7.06 4.37 1.22
N PHE A 39 -6.63 5.24 2.14
CA PHE A 39 -5.34 5.90 2.02
C PHE A 39 -4.18 4.90 2.02
N PHE A 40 -4.20 3.93 2.94
CA PHE A 40 -3.21 2.86 2.99
C PHE A 40 -3.24 1.98 1.73
N GLU A 41 -4.43 1.65 1.21
CA GLU A 41 -4.57 0.88 -0.03
C GLU A 41 -3.95 1.58 -1.22
N ARG A 42 -4.28 2.86 -1.44
CA ARG A 42 -3.69 3.67 -2.52
C ARG A 42 -2.16 3.70 -2.41
N GLY A 43 -1.62 3.85 -1.20
CA GLY A 43 -0.18 3.73 -0.95
C GLY A 43 0.41 2.41 -1.46
N ARG A 44 -0.19 1.26 -1.12
CA ARG A 44 0.28 -0.05 -1.60
C ARG A 44 0.15 -0.18 -3.12
N THR A 45 -0.96 0.28 -3.69
CA THR A 45 -1.22 0.17 -5.13
C THR A 45 -0.22 0.99 -5.94
N ASP A 46 0.08 2.22 -5.51
CA ASP A 46 1.05 3.08 -6.19
C ASP A 46 2.50 2.64 -5.96
N PHE A 47 2.82 2.06 -4.79
CA PHE A 47 4.12 1.44 -4.58
C PHE A 47 4.38 0.34 -5.62
N ILE A 48 3.43 -0.59 -5.77
CA ILE A 48 3.53 -1.68 -6.75
C ILE A 48 3.67 -1.09 -8.17
N ARG A 49 2.93 -0.02 -8.49
CA ARG A 49 3.05 0.65 -9.79
C ARG A 49 4.46 1.18 -10.05
N LEU A 50 5.08 1.84 -9.07
CA LEU A 50 6.44 2.38 -9.20
C LEU A 50 7.52 1.30 -9.30
N LEU A 51 7.28 0.11 -8.76
CA LEU A 51 8.15 -1.05 -9.00
C LEU A 51 8.06 -1.57 -10.46
N GLY A 52 7.31 -0.89 -11.33
CA GLY A 52 7.12 -1.27 -12.73
C GLY A 52 6.26 -2.51 -12.86
N VAL A 53 5.27 -2.64 -11.99
CA VAL A 53 4.38 -3.80 -11.91
C VAL A 53 2.96 -3.27 -12.11
N SER A 54 2.42 -3.50 -13.30
CA SER A 54 1.01 -3.24 -13.52
C SER A 54 0.20 -4.36 -12.89
N GLN A 55 -0.49 -4.10 -11.79
CA GLN A 55 -1.38 -5.09 -11.16
C GLN A 55 -2.44 -5.61 -12.14
N GLY A 56 -2.92 -4.74 -13.05
CA GLY A 56 -3.83 -5.16 -14.12
C GLY A 56 -3.17 -6.15 -15.08
N ALA A 57 -1.89 -5.97 -15.43
CA ALA A 57 -1.15 -6.91 -16.28
C ALA A 57 -0.87 -8.23 -15.55
N LEU A 58 -0.48 -8.17 -14.27
CA LEU A 58 -0.29 -9.37 -13.44
C LEU A 58 -1.56 -10.21 -13.28
N HIS A 59 -2.73 -9.56 -13.28
CA HIS A 59 -4.00 -10.23 -13.17
C HIS A 59 -4.50 -10.78 -14.51
N ALA A 60 -4.18 -10.10 -15.61
CA ALA A 60 -4.62 -10.43 -16.97
C ALA A 60 -3.79 -11.54 -17.65
N GLU A 61 -3.06 -12.35 -16.88
CA GLU A 61 -2.33 -13.50 -17.41
C GLU A 61 -3.28 -14.48 -18.11
N ALA A 62 -2.80 -15.08 -19.21
CA ALA A 62 -3.63 -15.96 -20.04
C ALA A 62 -4.09 -17.22 -19.29
N ASP A 63 -3.25 -17.73 -18.38
CA ASP A 63 -3.62 -18.78 -17.44
C ASP A 63 -3.94 -18.17 -16.06
N PRO A 64 -5.18 -18.34 -15.54
CA PRO A 64 -5.54 -17.93 -14.19
C PRO A 64 -4.65 -18.54 -13.09
N ALA A 65 -4.01 -19.67 -13.33
CA ALA A 65 -3.06 -20.27 -12.39
C ALA A 65 -1.77 -19.42 -12.25
N ASP A 66 -1.40 -18.69 -13.30
CA ASP A 66 -0.21 -17.84 -13.38
C ASP A 66 -0.48 -16.37 -13.08
N ALA A 67 -1.75 -15.96 -12.96
CA ALA A 67 -2.11 -14.61 -12.52
C ALA A 67 -1.62 -14.34 -11.08
N VAL A 68 -1.19 -13.12 -10.76
CA VAL A 68 -0.82 -12.70 -9.40
C VAL A 68 -1.87 -11.70 -8.90
N ALA A 69 -2.41 -11.96 -7.72
CA ALA A 69 -3.24 -11.01 -6.97
C ALA A 69 -2.82 -10.94 -5.51
N PHE A 70 -3.09 -9.79 -4.89
CA PHE A 70 -2.75 -9.49 -3.51
C PHE A 70 -4.04 -9.34 -2.68
N VAL A 71 -4.16 -10.13 -1.62
CA VAL A 71 -5.34 -10.13 -0.74
C VAL A 71 -4.92 -9.80 0.68
N VAL A 72 -5.51 -8.76 1.27
CA VAL A 72 -5.27 -8.42 2.68
C VAL A 72 -5.88 -9.51 3.57
N ARG A 73 -5.04 -10.20 4.36
CA ARG A 73 -5.45 -11.26 5.29
C ARG A 73 -5.68 -10.74 6.72
N ARG A 74 -4.86 -9.78 7.14
CA ARG A 74 -4.94 -9.12 8.46
C ARG A 74 -4.41 -7.71 8.31
N MET A 75 -5.03 -6.78 9.04
CA MET A 75 -4.55 -5.42 9.19
C MET A 75 -4.78 -4.98 10.63
N GLU A 76 -3.76 -4.41 11.24
CA GLU A 76 -3.81 -3.79 12.57
C GLU A 76 -3.51 -2.32 12.39
N ILE A 77 -4.33 -1.45 12.99
CA ILE A 77 -4.23 0.01 12.81
C ILE A 77 -4.33 0.69 14.16
N ASP A 78 -3.35 1.53 14.45
CA ASP A 78 -3.41 2.47 15.57
C ASP A 78 -3.70 3.86 15.04
N PHE A 79 -4.73 4.51 15.58
CA PHE A 79 -5.07 5.90 15.28
C PHE A 79 -4.48 6.80 16.38
N ARG A 80 -3.53 7.65 16.03
CA ARG A 80 -2.73 8.48 16.95
C ARG A 80 -3.20 9.93 17.02
N SER A 81 -3.55 10.52 15.89
CA SER A 81 -4.01 11.91 15.78
C SER A 81 -4.97 12.06 14.59
N PRO A 82 -6.01 12.92 14.70
CA PRO A 82 -6.96 13.09 13.61
C PRO A 82 -6.41 13.95 12.46
N ALA A 83 -6.89 13.66 11.25
CA ALA A 83 -6.82 14.55 10.08
C ALA A 83 -8.14 15.31 9.89
N ARG A 84 -8.07 16.44 9.18
CA ARG A 84 -9.22 17.29 8.81
C ARG A 84 -9.26 17.53 7.29
N MET A 85 -10.37 18.09 6.83
CA MET A 85 -10.50 18.61 5.46
C MET A 85 -9.28 19.44 5.06
N ASP A 86 -8.83 19.28 3.83
CA ASP A 86 -7.66 19.93 3.23
C ASP A 86 -6.29 19.60 3.83
N ASP A 87 -6.21 18.75 4.87
CA ASP A 87 -4.91 18.22 5.31
C ASP A 87 -4.22 17.49 4.14
N VAL A 88 -2.92 17.71 4.01
CA VAL A 88 -2.07 16.98 3.08
C VAL A 88 -1.36 15.86 3.84
N LEU A 89 -1.65 14.64 3.44
CA LEU A 89 -1.16 13.41 4.05
C LEU A 89 0.04 12.87 3.28
N THR A 90 1.05 12.42 4.01
CA THR A 90 2.11 11.55 3.50
C THR A 90 1.83 10.12 3.94
N ILE A 91 1.59 9.24 2.98
CA ILE A 91 1.40 7.81 3.18
C ILE A 91 2.73 7.11 2.87
N SER A 92 3.34 6.51 3.88
CA SER A 92 4.53 5.67 3.72
C SER A 92 4.13 4.21 3.64
N THR A 93 4.75 3.46 2.73
CA THR A 93 4.58 2.02 2.58
C THR A 93 5.93 1.34 2.48
N ARG A 94 6.19 0.38 3.37
CA ARG A 94 7.46 -0.36 3.43
C ARG A 94 7.23 -1.87 3.52
N PRO A 95 7.95 -2.69 2.73
CA PRO A 95 7.98 -4.12 2.93
C PRO A 95 8.82 -4.46 4.17
N VAL A 96 8.29 -5.31 5.04
CA VAL A 96 8.97 -5.79 6.25
C VAL A 96 9.53 -7.19 6.05
N ASP A 97 8.72 -8.08 5.46
CA ASP A 97 9.11 -9.47 5.19
C ASP A 97 8.30 -10.01 4.01
N ILE A 98 8.95 -10.77 3.14
CA ILE A 98 8.31 -11.40 1.98
C ILE A 98 8.76 -12.86 1.94
N ARG A 99 7.83 -13.78 2.21
CA ARG A 99 8.12 -15.22 2.28
C ARG A 99 7.03 -16.04 1.62
N GLY A 100 7.40 -16.79 0.59
CA GLY A 100 6.48 -17.69 -0.11
C GLY A 100 5.26 -16.93 -0.65
N ALA A 101 4.08 -17.26 -0.10
CA ALA A 101 2.79 -16.67 -0.47
C ALA A 101 2.33 -15.54 0.46
N ARG A 102 3.21 -15.01 1.32
CA ARG A 102 2.87 -13.99 2.33
C ARG A 102 3.82 -12.80 2.25
N MET A 103 3.27 -11.61 2.41
CA MET A 103 4.00 -10.36 2.58
C MET A 103 3.55 -9.67 3.87
N LEU A 104 4.50 -9.08 4.59
CA LEU A 104 4.27 -8.17 5.70
C LEU A 104 4.68 -6.78 5.27
N LEU A 105 3.79 -5.81 5.46
CA LEU A 105 4.02 -4.41 5.16
C LEU A 105 3.82 -3.57 6.42
N SER A 106 4.63 -2.54 6.56
CA SER A 106 4.43 -1.45 7.52
C SER A 106 3.99 -0.21 6.74
N GLN A 107 2.97 0.48 7.24
CA GLN A 107 2.51 1.73 6.66
C GLN A 107 2.30 2.79 7.72
N THR A 108 2.56 4.04 7.38
CA THR A 108 2.23 5.20 8.22
C THR A 108 1.52 6.26 7.41
N ILE A 109 0.69 7.05 8.08
CA ILE A 109 0.06 8.25 7.55
C ILE A 109 0.45 9.40 8.47
N SER A 110 1.13 10.40 7.93
CA SER A 110 1.50 11.62 8.64
C SER A 110 0.95 12.86 7.96
N ARG A 111 0.79 13.93 8.73
CA ARG A 111 0.66 15.30 8.22
C ARG A 111 1.87 16.06 8.74
N ASP A 112 2.70 16.56 7.83
CA ASP A 112 4.03 17.07 8.15
C ASP A 112 4.81 16.04 9.00
N ALA A 113 5.27 16.45 10.19
CA ALA A 113 5.98 15.60 11.15
C ALA A 113 5.06 14.85 12.13
N VAL A 114 3.74 15.04 12.06
CA VAL A 114 2.79 14.44 13.02
C VAL A 114 2.29 13.10 12.49
N LEU A 115 2.56 12.01 13.23
CA LEU A 115 2.00 10.70 12.95
C LEU A 115 0.50 10.67 13.27
N LEU A 116 -0.32 10.33 12.28
CA LEU A 116 -1.78 10.29 12.41
C LEU A 116 -2.28 8.86 12.59
N ALA A 117 -1.76 7.93 11.79
CA ALA A 117 -2.09 6.52 11.88
C ALA A 117 -0.91 5.66 11.44
N GLU A 118 -0.82 4.45 11.97
CA GLU A 118 0.14 3.44 11.56
C GLU A 118 -0.55 2.09 11.41
N ALA A 119 -0.05 1.27 10.49
CA ALA A 119 -0.63 -0.02 10.20
C ALA A 119 0.42 -1.11 9.96
N SER A 120 0.15 -2.30 10.49
CA SER A 120 0.80 -3.55 10.11
C SER A 120 -0.14 -4.35 9.23
N VAL A 121 0.29 -4.68 8.01
CA VAL A 121 -0.54 -5.36 7.01
C VAL A 121 0.06 -6.71 6.65
N THR A 122 -0.74 -7.77 6.77
CA THR A 122 -0.43 -9.09 6.23
C THR A 122 -1.18 -9.29 4.92
N VAL A 123 -0.46 -9.49 3.84
CA VAL A 123 -0.99 -9.74 2.49
C VAL A 123 -0.69 -11.18 2.08
N ALA A 124 -1.69 -11.88 1.59
CA ALA A 124 -1.56 -13.17 0.91
C ALA A 124 -1.44 -12.93 -0.59
N VAL A 125 -0.54 -13.68 -1.23
CA VAL A 125 -0.37 -13.72 -2.68
C VAL A 125 -1.17 -14.91 -3.20
N VAL A 126 -2.10 -14.65 -4.10
CA VAL A 126 -3.00 -15.67 -4.67
C VAL A 126 -2.96 -15.64 -6.19
N ASN A 127 -3.39 -16.74 -6.81
CA ASN A 127 -3.62 -16.78 -8.25
C ASN A 127 -5.05 -16.36 -8.61
N GLY A 128 -5.36 -16.33 -9.91
CA GLY A 128 -6.69 -15.99 -10.43
C GLY A 128 -7.80 -16.96 -10.00
N LEU A 129 -7.43 -18.14 -9.48
CA LEU A 129 -8.35 -19.11 -8.87
C LEU A 129 -8.53 -18.91 -7.36
N GLY A 130 -7.93 -17.86 -6.79
CA GLY A 130 -7.97 -17.57 -5.35
C GLY A 130 -7.11 -18.50 -4.48
N ARG A 131 -6.24 -19.32 -5.08
CA ARG A 131 -5.34 -20.23 -4.35
C ARG A 131 -4.04 -19.53 -4.00
N ALA A 132 -3.52 -19.80 -2.81
CA ALA A 132 -2.23 -19.26 -2.39
C ALA A 132 -1.13 -19.67 -3.38
N ARG A 133 -0.28 -18.71 -3.76
CA ARG A 133 0.86 -18.93 -4.64
C ARG A 133 2.09 -18.18 -4.13
N ARG A 134 3.27 -18.66 -4.49
CA ARG A 134 4.50 -17.92 -4.23
C ARG A 134 4.54 -16.64 -5.06
N LEU A 135 5.01 -15.54 -4.46
CA LEU A 135 5.33 -14.33 -5.19
C LEU A 135 6.47 -14.62 -6.18
N PRO A 136 6.32 -14.35 -7.49
CA PRO A 136 7.39 -14.56 -8.45
C PRO A 136 8.68 -13.87 -8.03
N GLU A 137 9.82 -14.54 -8.18
CA GLU A 137 11.12 -14.03 -7.72
C GLU A 137 11.47 -12.67 -8.35
N ALA A 138 11.22 -12.52 -9.65
CA ALA A 138 11.41 -11.26 -10.36
C ALA A 138 10.61 -10.09 -9.76
N LEU A 139 9.49 -10.38 -9.10
CA LEU A 139 8.69 -9.39 -8.38
C LEU A 139 9.18 -9.20 -6.95
N ALA A 140 9.50 -10.29 -6.24
CA ALA A 140 10.05 -10.23 -4.89
C ALA A 140 11.31 -9.37 -4.81
N THR A 141 12.23 -9.52 -5.78
CA THR A 141 13.49 -8.77 -5.84
C THR A 141 13.28 -7.25 -5.94
N LYS A 142 12.17 -6.80 -6.55
CA LYS A 142 11.86 -5.37 -6.68
C LYS A 142 11.48 -4.74 -5.34
N PHE A 143 10.84 -5.49 -4.45
CA PHE A 143 10.54 -5.02 -3.10
C PHE A 143 11.77 -4.95 -2.21
N THR A 144 12.78 -5.80 -2.44
CA THR A 144 14.02 -5.83 -1.66
C THR A 144 15.09 -4.89 -2.20
N ALA A 145 15.02 -4.51 -3.48
CA ALA A 145 15.99 -3.63 -4.14
C ALA A 145 15.69 -2.13 -3.99
N ALA A 146 14.57 -1.76 -3.37
CA ALA A 146 14.35 -0.38 -2.97
C ALA A 146 15.44 -0.01 -1.93
N PRO A 147 16.16 1.12 -2.10
CA PRO A 147 17.41 1.35 -1.39
C PRO A 147 17.16 1.56 0.11
N GLN A 148 17.59 0.64 0.98
CA GLN A 148 17.75 0.94 2.40
C GLN A 148 19.03 1.77 2.57
N GLN A 149 18.92 3.09 2.71
CA GLN A 149 19.99 3.95 3.24
C GLN A 149 19.39 4.97 4.19
#